data_AF-A0A519T4S7-F1
#
_entry.id   AF-A0A519T4S7-F1
#
_cell.length_a   1.000
_cell.length_b   1.000
_cell.length_c   1.000
_cell.angle_alpha   90.00
_cell.angle_beta   90.00
_cell.angle_gamma   90.00
#
_symmetry.space_group_name_H-M   'P 1'
#
loop_
_entity.id
_entity.type
_entity.pdbx_description
1 polymer ?
#
loop_
_entity_poly.entity_id
_entity_poly.type
_entity_poly.pdbx_seq_one_letter_code
_entity_poly.pdbx_strand_id
1 'polypeptide(L)'
;MMLLLTGGLPSLGHAQTVNYAAPIVITKGGTYTGNYQSLSSATPCVRIATNDPVILEGCIFSGAGNLIVAGEGADLTVRNCTGQGLAPTVNNQAPGRFLDTYRAKNLTVEHNAFTQTSGIVVNRWSSSGQAGQTLTVRYNKVRNIDGRWLNGGSTRSSFLILNTVARVSGVDVSYNEIINAPNESLVEDNINLYNSSGTAQSSIRIHDNFVRGAYPYPATAAKFTGTGLTTDGDASTLDEAAGYVEADHNQFVGTANAAMNIAAGHDIYYHDNRLVTSGSLPNGQRLNAGWAALGVFNYYNQPSSVYFNNRVQNNTIGYVSWNSNSPYTDRLDLSPGACDPCTGTIHLPNPITTATEDAEATMWQAKLQQAGITVGPINGSTTPPTTTPAPGSGLVVNPGFELDGAAVDTPTGWSTWVGNGSSASADYTEAYGGAHSGTYHGTHWRLAG
;
A
#
# COMPACT_ATOMS: atom_id res chain seq x y z
N MET A 1 -42.65 18.92 38.58
CA MET A 1 -43.00 18.53 37.20
C MET A 1 -41.69 18.39 36.43
N MET A 2 -41.17 17.16 36.37
CA MET A 2 -39.84 16.83 35.88
C MET A 2 -40.04 16.07 34.56
N LEU A 3 -39.62 16.67 33.45
CA LEU A 3 -39.81 16.12 32.11
C LEU A 3 -38.64 15.16 31.82
N LEU A 4 -38.92 13.86 31.73
CA LEU A 4 -37.97 12.86 31.25
C LEU A 4 -37.83 12.99 29.72
N LEU A 5 -36.63 13.32 29.24
CA LEU A 5 -36.22 13.14 27.86
C LEU A 5 -35.69 11.72 27.68
N THR A 6 -36.48 10.86 27.04
CA THR A 6 -36.05 9.54 26.56
C THR A 6 -35.24 9.71 25.28
N GLY A 7 -33.91 9.70 25.39
CA GLY A 7 -33.02 9.62 24.23
C GLY A 7 -33.13 8.25 23.56
N GLY A 8 -33.52 8.22 22.29
CA GLY A 8 -33.49 7.01 21.47
C GLY A 8 -32.05 6.52 21.29
N LEU A 9 -31.82 5.25 21.61
CA LEU A 9 -30.56 4.57 21.30
C LEU A 9 -30.34 4.55 19.78
N PRO A 10 -29.14 4.87 19.28
CA PRO A 10 -28.83 4.71 17.87
C PRO A 10 -28.95 3.23 17.49
N SER A 11 -29.70 2.96 16.43
CA SER A 11 -29.74 1.67 15.76
C SER A 11 -28.31 1.29 15.36
N LEU A 12 -27.80 0.21 15.95
CA LEU A 12 -26.62 -0.49 15.44
C LEU A 12 -27.00 -0.96 14.04
N GLY A 13 -26.38 -0.37 13.01
CA GLY A 13 -26.47 -0.89 11.65
C GLY A 13 -25.98 -2.34 11.66
N HIS A 14 -26.83 -3.27 11.23
CA HIS A 14 -26.44 -4.65 11.06
C HIS A 14 -25.32 -4.69 10.01
N ALA A 15 -24.10 -5.08 10.43
CA ALA A 15 -23.06 -5.46 9.49
C ALA A 15 -23.63 -6.59 8.62
N GLN A 16 -23.68 -6.39 7.30
CA GLN A 16 -24.12 -7.44 6.39
C GLN A 16 -23.18 -8.64 6.51
N THR A 17 -23.73 -9.80 6.86
CA THR A 17 -22.99 -11.07 6.86
C THR A 17 -22.54 -11.39 5.44
N VAL A 18 -21.23 -11.52 5.21
CA VAL A 18 -20.68 -11.95 3.92
C VAL A 18 -20.95 -13.45 3.75
N ASN A 19 -21.68 -13.82 2.68
CA ASN A 19 -21.85 -15.22 2.30
C ASN A 19 -20.64 -15.66 1.48
N TYR A 20 -19.93 -16.68 1.95
CA TYR A 20 -18.75 -17.25 1.30
C TYR A 20 -19.06 -18.55 0.56
N ALA A 21 -18.52 -18.68 -0.64
CA ALA A 21 -18.39 -19.94 -1.35
C ALA A 21 -17.17 -20.72 -0.86
N ALA A 22 -17.17 -22.03 -1.13
CA ALA A 22 -16.01 -22.88 -0.93
C ALA A 22 -14.84 -22.45 -1.85
N PRO A 23 -13.60 -22.87 -1.54
CA PRO A 23 -12.45 -22.60 -2.39
C PRO A 23 -12.62 -23.08 -3.83
N ILE A 24 -12.01 -22.37 -4.78
CA ILE A 24 -12.11 -22.69 -6.21
C ILE A 24 -10.75 -22.94 -6.88
N VAL A 25 -10.78 -23.76 -7.94
CA VAL A 25 -9.66 -23.94 -8.86
C VAL A 25 -10.08 -23.41 -10.23
N ILE A 26 -9.37 -22.40 -10.71
CA ILE A 26 -9.61 -21.76 -12.01
C ILE A 26 -8.76 -22.47 -13.06
N THR A 27 -9.40 -23.13 -14.02
CA THR A 27 -8.75 -23.94 -15.07
C THR A 27 -8.90 -23.35 -16.48
N LYS A 28 -9.54 -22.19 -16.60
CA LYS A 28 -9.78 -21.49 -17.88
C LYS A 28 -9.63 -19.99 -17.69
N GLY A 29 -9.14 -19.31 -18.70
CA GLY A 29 -9.08 -17.85 -18.71
C GLY A 29 -10.46 -17.20 -18.55
N GLY A 30 -10.48 -15.96 -18.07
CA GLY A 30 -11.71 -15.20 -17.87
C GLY A 30 -11.68 -14.30 -16.63
N THR A 31 -12.79 -13.62 -16.39
CA THR A 31 -12.99 -12.78 -15.21
C THR A 31 -13.82 -13.53 -14.18
N TYR A 32 -13.33 -13.55 -12.94
CA TYR A 32 -13.93 -14.22 -11.80
C TYR A 32 -14.20 -13.19 -10.71
N THR A 33 -15.40 -13.25 -10.16
CA THR A 33 -15.86 -12.45 -9.03
C THR A 33 -16.34 -13.40 -7.92
N GLY A 34 -16.56 -12.89 -6.71
CA GLY A 34 -17.22 -13.64 -5.64
C GLY A 34 -16.47 -13.65 -4.32
N ASN A 35 -17.09 -14.29 -3.34
CA ASN A 35 -16.57 -14.37 -1.97
C ASN A 35 -16.12 -15.81 -1.72
N TYR A 36 -14.84 -16.02 -1.40
CA TYR A 36 -14.27 -17.35 -1.21
C TYR A 36 -13.64 -17.47 0.16
N GLN A 37 -13.96 -18.53 0.89
CA GLN A 37 -13.38 -18.79 2.21
C GLN A 37 -12.69 -20.15 2.25
N SER A 38 -11.52 -20.18 2.88
CA SER A 38 -10.84 -21.42 3.27
C SER A 38 -10.54 -21.42 4.77
N LEU A 39 -11.08 -22.39 5.50
CA LEU A 39 -10.76 -22.59 6.92
C LEU A 39 -9.54 -23.48 7.14
N SER A 40 -8.82 -23.87 6.08
CA SER A 40 -7.65 -24.76 6.14
C SER A 40 -6.38 -24.01 5.75
N SER A 41 -5.32 -24.14 6.54
CA SER A 41 -4.00 -23.60 6.18
C SER A 41 -3.36 -24.27 4.96
N ALA A 42 -3.85 -25.45 4.56
CA ALA A 42 -3.33 -26.20 3.41
C ALA A 42 -4.06 -25.90 2.09
N THR A 43 -5.20 -25.19 2.13
CA THR A 43 -6.05 -24.95 0.96
C THR A 43 -6.19 -23.46 0.72
N PRO A 44 -5.80 -22.93 -0.45
CA PRO A 44 -6.01 -21.52 -0.74
C PRO A 44 -7.47 -21.23 -1.06
N CYS A 45 -7.92 -19.97 -0.96
CA CYS A 45 -9.28 -19.60 -1.38
C CYS A 45 -9.44 -19.76 -2.90
N VAL A 46 -8.42 -19.35 -3.66
CA VAL A 46 -8.37 -19.47 -5.12
C VAL A 46 -7.04 -20.07 -5.56
N ARG A 47 -7.11 -21.09 -6.41
CA ARG A 47 -5.94 -21.62 -7.13
C ARG A 47 -6.07 -21.37 -8.62
N ILE A 48 -5.09 -20.70 -9.22
CA ILE A 48 -4.99 -20.52 -10.67
C ILE A 48 -4.22 -21.71 -11.26
N ALA A 49 -4.89 -22.48 -12.10
CA ALA A 49 -4.38 -23.69 -12.75
C ALA A 49 -4.57 -23.61 -14.28
N THR A 50 -4.25 -22.45 -14.85
CA THR A 50 -4.22 -22.17 -16.29
C THR A 50 -3.17 -21.09 -16.58
N ASN A 51 -2.70 -21.07 -17.82
CA ASN A 51 -1.83 -20.01 -18.36
C ASN A 51 -2.62 -19.01 -19.22
N ASP A 52 -3.92 -19.25 -19.43
CA ASP A 52 -4.81 -18.28 -20.04
C ASP A 52 -4.95 -17.06 -19.11
N PRO A 53 -5.19 -15.85 -19.65
CA PRO A 53 -5.41 -14.66 -18.83
C PRO A 53 -6.57 -14.82 -17.85
N VAL A 54 -6.30 -14.56 -16.57
CA VAL A 54 -7.30 -14.58 -15.49
C VAL A 54 -7.36 -13.22 -14.81
N ILE A 55 -8.58 -12.74 -14.59
CA ILE A 55 -8.85 -11.53 -13.80
C ILE A 55 -9.67 -11.94 -12.57
N LEU A 56 -9.16 -11.68 -11.38
CA LEU A 56 -9.94 -11.66 -10.14
C LEU A 56 -10.39 -10.22 -9.90
N GLU A 57 -11.70 -10.00 -9.96
CA GLU A 57 -12.32 -8.68 -9.91
C GLU A 57 -13.27 -8.60 -8.71
N GLY A 58 -13.08 -7.64 -7.82
CA GLY A 58 -14.06 -7.38 -6.76
C GLY A 58 -14.27 -8.54 -5.78
N CYS A 59 -13.32 -9.47 -5.70
CA CYS A 59 -13.46 -10.67 -4.87
C CYS A 59 -13.26 -10.37 -3.39
N ILE A 60 -13.91 -11.14 -2.52
CA ILE A 60 -13.65 -11.12 -1.06
C ILE A 60 -13.07 -12.47 -0.65
N PHE A 61 -11.89 -12.46 -0.03
CA PHE A 61 -11.20 -13.65 0.42
C PHE A 61 -11.09 -13.68 1.95
N SER A 62 -11.27 -14.86 2.55
CA SER A 62 -11.04 -15.10 3.97
C SER A 62 -10.37 -16.47 4.15
N GLY A 63 -9.13 -16.52 4.65
CA GLY A 63 -8.35 -17.77 4.58
C GLY A 63 -7.38 -18.00 5.74
N ALA A 64 -7.35 -19.23 6.27
CA ALA A 64 -6.34 -19.68 7.24
C ALA A 64 -4.98 -20.05 6.57
N GLY A 65 -4.97 -20.17 5.25
CA GLY A 65 -3.78 -20.35 4.40
C GLY A 65 -3.68 -19.23 3.36
N ASN A 66 -2.88 -19.42 2.32
CA ASN A 66 -2.74 -18.43 1.24
C ASN A 66 -4.11 -18.09 0.64
N LEU A 67 -4.42 -16.83 0.36
CA LEU A 67 -5.71 -16.46 -0.22
C LEU A 67 -5.75 -16.82 -1.71
N ILE A 68 -4.72 -16.43 -2.45
CA ILE A 68 -4.56 -16.74 -3.88
C ILE A 68 -3.23 -17.46 -4.10
N VAL A 69 -3.25 -18.54 -4.87
CA VAL A 69 -2.06 -19.23 -5.34
C VAL A 69 -2.09 -19.32 -6.87
N ALA A 70 -1.02 -18.88 -7.54
CA ALA A 70 -0.86 -18.98 -8.99
C ALA A 70 0.44 -19.70 -9.35
N GLY A 71 0.33 -20.69 -10.24
CA GLY A 71 1.46 -21.51 -10.68
C GLY A 71 2.28 -20.90 -11.81
N GLU A 72 3.21 -21.71 -12.32
CA GLU A 72 4.09 -21.35 -13.43
C GLU A 72 3.32 -20.98 -14.69
N GLY A 73 3.69 -19.85 -15.31
CA GLY A 73 3.07 -19.34 -16.53
C GLY A 73 1.83 -18.49 -16.30
N ALA A 74 1.46 -18.19 -15.05
CA ALA A 74 0.28 -17.39 -14.74
C ALA A 74 0.30 -16.01 -15.42
N ASP A 75 -0.83 -15.68 -16.06
CA ASP A 75 -1.16 -14.35 -16.57
C ASP A 75 -2.35 -13.85 -15.74
N LEU A 76 -2.05 -13.09 -14.68
CA LEU A 76 -2.99 -12.83 -13.59
C LEU A 76 -3.14 -11.34 -13.30
N THR A 77 -4.39 -10.89 -13.29
CA THR A 77 -4.79 -9.60 -12.71
C THR A 77 -5.61 -9.86 -11.45
N VAL A 78 -5.24 -9.25 -10.33
CA VAL A 78 -6.00 -9.21 -9.07
C VAL A 78 -6.31 -7.76 -8.77
N ARG A 79 -7.57 -7.36 -8.90
CA ARG A 79 -7.95 -5.97 -8.64
C ARG A 79 -9.28 -5.79 -7.96
N ASN A 80 -9.40 -4.69 -7.21
CA ASN A 80 -10.59 -4.37 -6.41
C ASN A 80 -10.96 -5.45 -5.37
N CYS A 81 -10.03 -6.34 -5.01
CA CYS A 81 -10.31 -7.44 -4.11
C CYS A 81 -10.03 -7.06 -2.65
N THR A 82 -10.73 -7.71 -1.73
CA THR A 82 -10.48 -7.61 -0.29
C THR A 82 -10.04 -8.95 0.28
N GLY A 83 -9.01 -8.99 1.14
CA GLY A 83 -8.50 -10.21 1.75
C GLY A 83 -8.35 -10.10 3.27
N GLN A 84 -8.83 -11.13 3.98
CA GLN A 84 -8.63 -11.29 5.42
C GLN A 84 -7.86 -12.59 5.70
N GLY A 85 -6.69 -12.49 6.32
CA GLY A 85 -6.02 -13.66 6.89
C GLY A 85 -6.72 -14.11 8.16
N LEU A 86 -6.99 -15.41 8.28
CA LEU A 86 -7.49 -16.05 9.49
C LEU A 86 -6.33 -16.67 10.27
N ALA A 87 -6.58 -17.02 11.53
CA ALA A 87 -5.63 -17.79 12.32
C ALA A 87 -5.28 -19.11 11.58
N PRO A 88 -4.00 -19.47 11.47
CA PRO A 88 -3.60 -20.74 10.90
C PRO A 88 -4.20 -21.93 11.67
N THR A 89 -4.40 -23.05 10.99
CA THR A 89 -4.88 -24.32 11.58
C THR A 89 -3.74 -25.27 11.93
N VAL A 90 -2.49 -24.87 11.69
CA VAL A 90 -1.29 -25.70 11.90
C VAL A 90 -0.30 -24.91 12.76
N ASN A 91 0.31 -25.60 13.72
CA ASN A 91 1.39 -25.04 14.52
C ASN A 91 2.61 -24.70 13.66
N ASN A 92 3.42 -23.75 14.12
CA ASN A 92 4.64 -23.28 13.48
C ASN A 92 4.40 -22.72 12.07
N GLN A 93 3.21 -22.17 11.83
CA GLN A 93 2.83 -21.55 10.57
C GLN A 93 2.28 -20.15 10.83
N ALA A 94 2.67 -19.20 9.97
CA ALA A 94 2.14 -17.84 9.95
C ALA A 94 0.84 -17.75 9.13
N PRO A 95 0.03 -16.69 9.28
CA PRO A 95 -1.08 -16.40 8.38
C PRO A 95 -0.65 -16.50 6.91
N GLY A 96 -1.52 -17.00 6.05
CA GLY A 96 -1.19 -17.15 4.63
C GLY A 96 -0.95 -15.83 3.90
N ARG A 97 -0.31 -15.90 2.74
CA ARG A 97 -0.09 -14.78 1.83
C ARG A 97 -1.42 -14.29 1.26
N PHE A 98 -1.56 -13.00 0.96
CA PHE A 98 -2.63 -12.50 0.09
C PHE A 98 -2.51 -13.14 -1.30
N LEU A 99 -1.27 -13.17 -1.82
CA LEU A 99 -0.96 -13.77 -3.11
C LEU A 99 0.40 -14.47 -3.06
N ASP A 100 0.41 -15.73 -3.49
CA ASP A 100 1.63 -16.53 -3.69
C ASP A 100 1.71 -16.93 -5.16
N THR A 101 2.72 -16.41 -5.86
CA THR A 101 2.97 -16.72 -7.27
C THR A 101 4.33 -17.36 -7.47
N TYR A 102 4.38 -18.36 -8.36
CA TYR A 102 5.62 -19.00 -8.78
C TYR A 102 5.77 -18.91 -10.30
N ARG A 103 6.84 -18.28 -10.79
CA ARG A 103 7.13 -18.12 -12.23
C ARG A 103 5.94 -17.56 -13.02
N ALA A 104 5.37 -16.46 -12.55
CA ALA A 104 4.35 -15.73 -13.31
C ALA A 104 4.94 -15.15 -14.60
N LYS A 105 4.08 -14.96 -15.60
CA LYS A 105 4.38 -14.33 -16.89
C LYS A 105 3.95 -12.87 -16.92
N ASN A 106 2.79 -12.58 -16.34
CA ASN A 106 2.21 -11.26 -16.19
C ASN A 106 1.53 -11.20 -14.82
N LEU A 107 1.75 -10.11 -14.10
CA LEU A 107 1.10 -9.93 -12.81
C LEU A 107 0.69 -8.47 -12.59
N THR A 108 -0.59 -8.27 -12.32
CA THR A 108 -1.16 -6.99 -11.92
C THR A 108 -1.88 -7.16 -10.60
N VAL A 109 -1.47 -6.42 -9.56
CA VAL A 109 -2.08 -6.43 -8.22
C VAL A 109 -2.44 -5.00 -7.85
N GLU A 110 -3.68 -4.59 -8.13
CA GLU A 110 -4.08 -3.19 -8.08
C GLU A 110 -5.36 -2.93 -7.32
N HIS A 111 -5.43 -1.83 -6.57
CA HIS A 111 -6.65 -1.43 -5.85
C HIS A 111 -7.19 -2.55 -4.92
N ASN A 112 -6.32 -3.32 -4.28
CA ASN A 112 -6.76 -4.33 -3.32
C ASN A 112 -6.66 -3.82 -1.88
N ALA A 113 -7.45 -4.38 -0.98
CA ALA A 113 -7.30 -4.20 0.45
C ALA A 113 -7.03 -5.54 1.12
N PHE A 114 -6.02 -5.64 1.99
CA PHE A 114 -5.83 -6.88 2.74
C PHE A 114 -5.20 -6.68 4.11
N THR A 115 -5.58 -7.56 5.04
CA THR A 115 -5.19 -7.46 6.44
C THR A 115 -4.85 -8.81 7.06
N GLN A 116 -3.89 -8.82 7.99
CA GLN A 116 -3.45 -10.01 8.73
C GLN A 116 -2.99 -11.18 7.84
N THR A 117 -2.40 -10.87 6.69
CA THR A 117 -1.79 -11.87 5.80
C THR A 117 -0.27 -11.81 5.92
N SER A 118 0.44 -12.79 5.37
CA SER A 118 1.89 -12.67 5.15
C SER A 118 2.25 -11.82 3.92
N GLY A 119 1.31 -11.10 3.29
CA GLY A 119 1.55 -10.23 2.13
C GLY A 119 1.67 -10.96 0.78
N ILE A 120 2.49 -10.46 -0.14
CA ILE A 120 2.61 -10.92 -1.52
C ILE A 120 4.00 -11.53 -1.73
N VAL A 121 4.07 -12.72 -2.33
CA VAL A 121 5.32 -13.30 -2.83
C VAL A 121 5.24 -13.51 -4.34
N VAL A 122 6.25 -13.00 -5.03
CA VAL A 122 6.53 -13.31 -6.43
C VAL A 122 7.83 -14.06 -6.50
N ASN A 123 7.73 -15.37 -6.68
CA ASN A 123 8.87 -16.27 -6.66
C ASN A 123 9.25 -16.65 -8.09
N ARG A 124 10.36 -16.09 -8.57
CA ARG A 124 10.86 -16.22 -9.94
C ARG A 124 9.91 -15.61 -10.98
N TRP A 125 10.45 -15.33 -12.16
CA TRP A 125 9.69 -14.88 -13.33
C TRP A 125 9.77 -15.90 -14.46
N SER A 126 8.70 -16.07 -15.25
CA SER A 126 8.75 -16.94 -16.42
C SER A 126 9.61 -16.28 -17.50
N SER A 127 10.76 -16.88 -17.83
CA SER A 127 11.67 -16.53 -18.94
C SER A 127 11.81 -15.04 -19.31
N SER A 128 12.93 -14.42 -18.88
CA SER A 128 13.56 -13.19 -19.40
C SER A 128 12.71 -11.97 -19.77
N GLY A 129 11.49 -11.79 -19.23
CA GLY A 129 10.76 -10.52 -19.34
C GLY A 129 10.56 -10.07 -20.79
N GLN A 130 10.03 -10.94 -21.67
CA GLN A 130 9.80 -10.56 -23.07
C GLN A 130 8.92 -9.30 -23.17
N ALA A 131 9.08 -8.55 -24.27
CA ALA A 131 8.33 -7.32 -24.51
C ALA A 131 6.82 -7.53 -24.26
N GLY A 132 6.23 -6.69 -23.40
CA GLY A 132 4.83 -6.78 -22.99
C GLY A 132 4.57 -7.58 -21.71
N GLN A 133 5.59 -8.20 -21.11
CA GLN A 133 5.49 -8.73 -19.74
C GLN A 133 5.71 -7.64 -18.70
N THR A 134 4.86 -7.59 -17.67
CA THR A 134 4.94 -6.58 -16.60
C THR A 134 4.57 -7.17 -15.23
N LEU A 135 5.12 -6.56 -14.18
CA LEU A 135 4.72 -6.74 -12.80
C LEU A 135 4.30 -5.38 -12.23
N THR A 136 3.02 -5.24 -11.90
CA THR A 136 2.52 -4.05 -11.21
C THR A 136 1.92 -4.40 -9.85
N VAL A 137 2.30 -3.66 -8.82
CA VAL A 137 1.72 -3.74 -7.48
C VAL A 137 1.39 -2.32 -7.05
N ARG A 138 0.16 -1.87 -7.28
CA ARG A 138 -0.18 -0.44 -7.16
C ARG A 138 -1.47 -0.17 -6.41
N TYR A 139 -1.56 0.99 -5.77
CA TYR A 139 -2.80 1.48 -5.16
C TYR A 139 -3.41 0.54 -4.11
N ASN A 140 -2.63 -0.36 -3.49
CA ASN A 140 -3.16 -1.30 -2.51
C ASN A 140 -3.22 -0.67 -1.12
N LYS A 141 -4.19 -1.11 -0.31
CA LYS A 141 -4.38 -0.70 1.08
C LYS A 141 -4.18 -1.87 2.03
N VAL A 142 -3.08 -1.87 2.76
CA VAL A 142 -2.56 -3.03 3.47
C VAL A 142 -2.48 -2.75 4.96
N ARG A 143 -2.87 -3.75 5.77
CA ARG A 143 -2.80 -3.68 7.23
C ARG A 143 -2.14 -4.92 7.83
N ASN A 144 -1.25 -4.72 8.79
CA ASN A 144 -0.70 -5.76 9.66
C ASN A 144 -0.23 -7.02 8.94
N ILE A 145 0.86 -6.89 8.18
CA ILE A 145 1.56 -8.06 7.62
C ILE A 145 2.18 -8.85 8.75
N ASP A 146 1.91 -10.15 8.80
CA ASP A 146 2.19 -10.94 10.00
C ASP A 146 2.90 -12.26 9.71
N GLY A 147 4.13 -12.38 10.22
CA GLY A 147 4.94 -13.59 10.18
C GLY A 147 4.87 -14.43 11.45
N ARG A 148 4.08 -14.06 12.47
CA ARG A 148 4.01 -14.79 13.76
C ARG A 148 3.32 -16.13 13.58
N TRP A 149 3.84 -17.15 14.24
CA TRP A 149 3.22 -18.48 14.26
C TRP A 149 2.11 -18.56 15.30
N LEU A 150 1.09 -19.39 15.03
CA LEU A 150 -0.06 -19.64 15.91
C LEU A 150 0.33 -19.92 17.38
N ASN A 151 1.39 -20.71 17.58
CA ASN A 151 1.84 -21.22 18.88
C ASN A 151 3.19 -20.63 19.32
N GLY A 152 3.57 -19.47 18.78
CA GLY A 152 4.85 -18.81 19.05
C GLY A 152 5.96 -19.20 18.08
N GLY A 153 6.94 -18.31 17.91
CA GLY A 153 7.90 -18.33 16.81
C GLY A 153 7.43 -17.45 15.64
N SER A 154 8.23 -17.40 14.57
CA SER A 154 7.94 -16.56 13.41
C SER A 154 8.65 -17.03 12.15
N THR A 155 8.16 -16.55 11.00
CA THR A 155 8.85 -16.60 9.71
C THR A 155 8.97 -15.18 9.13
N ARG A 156 9.84 -15.00 8.15
CA ARG A 156 9.95 -13.74 7.43
C ARG A 156 8.71 -13.52 6.57
N SER A 157 8.10 -12.36 6.73
CA SER A 157 6.96 -11.91 5.94
C SER A 157 7.24 -10.52 5.37
N SER A 158 6.61 -10.19 4.26
CA SER A 158 6.79 -8.91 3.57
C SER A 158 5.48 -8.50 2.97
N PHE A 159 5.18 -7.20 2.90
CA PHE A 159 4.07 -6.75 2.05
C PHE A 159 4.31 -7.23 0.62
N LEU A 160 5.52 -7.04 0.11
CA LEU A 160 5.97 -7.56 -1.18
C LEU A 160 7.38 -8.12 -1.05
N ILE A 161 7.56 -9.38 -1.43
CA ILE A 161 8.88 -9.95 -1.73
C ILE A 161 8.94 -10.36 -3.20
N LEU A 162 9.89 -9.77 -3.92
CA LEU A 162 10.34 -10.28 -5.20
C LEU A 162 11.53 -11.19 -4.92
N ASN A 163 11.35 -12.49 -5.16
CA ASN A 163 12.37 -13.49 -4.91
C ASN A 163 12.88 -14.05 -6.24
N THR A 164 14.09 -13.67 -6.63
CA THR A 164 14.72 -14.09 -7.89
C THR A 164 13.89 -13.69 -9.12
N VAL A 165 13.23 -12.51 -9.08
CA VAL A 165 12.52 -11.91 -10.22
C VAL A 165 13.54 -11.09 -11.00
N ALA A 166 14.26 -11.75 -11.90
CA ALA A 166 15.42 -11.17 -12.57
C ALA A 166 15.12 -10.72 -14.01
N ARG A 167 15.66 -9.56 -14.38
CA ARG A 167 15.65 -8.98 -15.74
C ARG A 167 14.25 -8.78 -16.30
N VAL A 168 13.36 -8.22 -15.48
CA VAL A 168 11.98 -7.93 -15.87
C VAL A 168 11.83 -6.44 -16.19
N SER A 169 11.39 -6.12 -17.40
CA SER A 169 11.03 -4.74 -17.76
C SER A 169 9.65 -4.36 -17.22
N GLY A 170 9.43 -3.07 -17.01
CA GLY A 170 8.12 -2.53 -16.65
C GLY A 170 7.63 -3.00 -15.29
N VAL A 171 8.54 -3.17 -14.32
CA VAL A 171 8.16 -3.44 -12.93
C VAL A 171 7.86 -2.12 -12.23
N ASP A 172 6.65 -2.00 -11.68
CA ASP A 172 6.15 -0.79 -11.00
C ASP A 172 5.47 -1.15 -9.67
N VAL A 173 6.03 -0.65 -8.57
CA VAL A 173 5.47 -0.76 -7.22
C VAL A 173 5.19 0.65 -6.72
N SER A 174 3.95 1.11 -6.83
CA SER A 174 3.64 2.51 -6.55
C SER A 174 2.31 2.79 -5.85
N TYR A 175 2.29 3.88 -5.09
CA TYR A 175 1.09 4.39 -4.40
C TYR A 175 0.39 3.36 -3.48
N ASN A 176 1.13 2.43 -2.89
CA ASN A 176 0.59 1.51 -1.89
C ASN A 176 0.60 2.16 -0.50
N GLU A 177 -0.46 1.93 0.29
CA GLU A 177 -0.53 2.26 1.71
C GLU A 177 -0.32 1.00 2.54
N ILE A 178 0.76 0.93 3.30
CA ILE A 178 1.10 -0.25 4.11
C ILE A 178 1.25 0.20 5.55
N ILE A 179 0.35 -0.25 6.43
CA ILE A 179 0.38 0.14 7.85
C ILE A 179 0.42 -1.11 8.72
N ASN A 180 1.50 -1.27 9.48
CA ASN A 180 1.71 -2.35 10.43
C ASN A 180 1.70 -1.78 11.84
N ALA A 181 0.71 -2.13 12.66
CA ALA A 181 0.64 -1.65 14.03
C ALA A 181 1.58 -2.46 14.96
N PRO A 182 2.21 -1.81 15.95
CA PRO A 182 3.02 -2.48 16.97
C PRO A 182 2.23 -3.60 17.67
N ASN A 183 2.84 -4.76 17.88
CA ASN A 183 2.24 -5.96 18.49
C ASN A 183 1.05 -6.58 17.75
N GLU A 184 0.59 -6.02 16.64
CA GLU A 184 -0.46 -6.59 15.78
C GLU A 184 0.12 -7.27 14.53
N SER A 185 1.42 -7.15 14.32
CA SER A 185 2.13 -7.55 13.11
C SER A 185 3.55 -8.02 13.44
N LEU A 186 4.17 -8.70 12.47
CA LEU A 186 5.59 -9.01 12.45
C LEU A 186 6.02 -9.14 10.99
N VAL A 187 5.94 -8.01 10.29
CA VAL A 187 6.54 -7.85 8.97
C VAL A 187 8.04 -7.83 9.14
N GLU A 188 8.80 -8.54 8.32
CA GLU A 188 10.25 -8.37 8.25
C GLU A 188 10.52 -7.08 7.46
N ASP A 189 10.89 -7.20 6.19
CA ASP A 189 10.94 -6.05 5.27
C ASP A 189 9.59 -5.83 4.63
N ASN A 190 9.10 -4.60 4.58
CA ASN A 190 7.85 -4.31 3.87
C ASN A 190 8.01 -4.59 2.36
N ILE A 191 9.10 -4.13 1.75
CA ILE A 191 9.45 -4.41 0.36
C ILE A 191 10.85 -5.05 0.32
N ASN A 192 10.95 -6.30 -0.15
CA ASN A 192 12.22 -7.01 -0.27
C ASN A 192 12.48 -7.40 -1.74
N LEU A 193 13.67 -7.04 -2.24
CA LEU A 193 14.15 -7.38 -3.57
C LEU A 193 15.31 -8.38 -3.49
N TYR A 194 15.00 -9.64 -3.17
CA TYR A 194 15.99 -10.71 -3.08
C TYR A 194 16.38 -11.16 -4.49
N ASN A 195 17.64 -10.96 -4.89
CA ASN A 195 18.18 -11.37 -6.20
C ASN A 195 17.25 -10.97 -7.38
N SER A 196 16.62 -9.79 -7.29
CA SER A 196 15.59 -9.35 -8.24
C SER A 196 16.00 -8.06 -8.95
N SER A 197 15.79 -8.01 -10.26
CA SER A 197 16.33 -6.95 -11.10
C SER A 197 15.40 -6.51 -12.23
N GLY A 198 15.52 -5.23 -12.57
CA GLY A 198 15.00 -4.67 -13.80
C GLY A 198 15.95 -4.92 -14.96
N THR A 199 15.88 -4.08 -15.98
CA THR A 199 16.89 -4.01 -17.03
C THR A 199 17.54 -2.63 -17.05
N ALA A 200 18.68 -2.48 -17.71
CA ALA A 200 19.35 -1.19 -17.87
C ALA A 200 18.47 -0.12 -18.53
N GLN A 201 17.49 -0.53 -19.35
CA GLN A 201 16.54 0.36 -20.02
C GLN A 201 15.21 0.50 -19.27
N SER A 202 14.97 -0.34 -18.26
CA SER A 202 13.72 -0.39 -17.51
C SER A 202 13.99 -0.91 -16.10
N SER A 203 14.47 -0.01 -15.25
CA SER A 203 14.68 -0.31 -13.83
C SER A 203 13.36 -0.71 -13.15
N ILE A 204 13.46 -1.50 -12.08
CA ILE A 204 12.34 -1.68 -11.14
C ILE A 204 12.05 -0.30 -10.54
N ARG A 205 10.84 0.20 -10.73
CA ARG A 205 10.38 1.49 -10.20
C ARG A 205 9.62 1.24 -8.91
N ILE A 206 10.11 1.81 -7.80
CA ILE A 206 9.42 1.75 -6.51
C ILE A 206 9.21 3.16 -6.04
N HIS A 207 8.02 3.70 -6.24
CA HIS A 207 7.82 5.11 -5.97
C HIS A 207 6.48 5.41 -5.33
N ASP A 208 6.44 6.53 -4.64
CA ASP A 208 5.23 7.08 -4.10
C ASP A 208 4.47 6.24 -3.05
N ASN A 209 5.08 5.18 -2.51
CA ASN A 209 4.46 4.35 -1.48
C ASN A 209 4.50 5.03 -0.10
N PHE A 210 3.51 4.72 0.73
CA PHE A 210 3.51 5.06 2.16
C PHE A 210 3.56 3.80 2.99
N VAL A 211 4.61 3.67 3.78
CA VAL A 211 4.80 2.59 4.73
C VAL A 211 4.85 3.18 6.12
N ARG A 212 4.02 2.67 7.02
CA ARG A 212 4.12 2.92 8.46
C ARG A 212 4.32 1.61 9.20
N GLY A 213 5.44 1.48 9.89
CA GLY A 213 5.73 0.36 10.76
C GLY A 213 6.51 -0.77 10.09
N ALA A 214 7.46 -1.27 10.87
CA ALA A 214 8.23 -2.49 10.72
C ALA A 214 8.75 -2.78 12.13
N TYR A 215 7.88 -3.32 13.00
CA TYR A 215 8.15 -3.43 14.43
C TYR A 215 8.53 -4.87 14.81
N PRO A 216 9.44 -5.07 15.77
CA PRO A 216 9.62 -6.38 16.36
C PRO A 216 8.37 -6.85 17.09
N TYR A 217 8.34 -8.13 17.44
CA TYR A 217 7.35 -8.70 18.37
C TYR A 217 8.07 -9.34 19.57
N PRO A 218 7.84 -8.86 20.81
CA PRO A 218 7.08 -7.67 21.17
C PRO A 218 7.74 -6.37 20.64
N ALA A 219 6.95 -5.31 20.44
CA ALA A 219 7.39 -4.04 19.84
C ALA A 219 8.48 -3.31 20.64
N THR A 220 8.66 -3.67 21.91
CA THR A 220 9.71 -3.13 22.79
C THR A 220 11.03 -3.89 22.70
N ALA A 221 11.12 -4.96 21.91
CA ALA A 221 12.35 -5.72 21.76
C ALA A 221 13.48 -4.82 21.23
N ALA A 222 14.70 -5.07 21.71
CA ALA A 222 15.88 -4.27 21.37
C ALA A 222 16.55 -4.68 20.05
N LYS A 223 16.15 -5.80 19.46
CA LYS A 223 16.74 -6.33 18.24
C LYS A 223 15.65 -6.62 17.23
N PHE A 224 15.91 -6.22 16.00
CA PHE A 224 15.04 -6.45 14.86
C PHE A 224 15.81 -6.25 13.56
N THR A 225 15.41 -6.92 12.50
CA THR A 225 16.07 -6.81 11.18
C THR A 225 15.18 -6.20 10.11
N GLY A 226 13.85 -6.17 10.32
CA GLY A 226 12.90 -5.70 9.33
C GLY A 226 12.98 -4.22 8.98
N THR A 227 12.80 -3.91 7.69
CA THR A 227 12.97 -2.57 7.11
C THR A 227 11.73 -2.08 6.35
N GLY A 228 11.77 -0.83 5.88
CA GLY A 228 10.82 -0.34 4.89
C GLY A 228 11.09 -0.96 3.51
N LEU A 229 12.31 -0.84 3.00
CA LEU A 229 12.72 -1.42 1.72
C LEU A 229 14.17 -1.92 1.77
N THR A 230 14.44 -3.09 1.19
CA THR A 230 15.82 -3.55 1.03
C THR A 230 16.04 -4.25 -0.31
N THR A 231 17.22 -4.04 -0.90
CA THR A 231 17.79 -4.99 -1.87
C THR A 231 18.62 -6.01 -1.13
N ASP A 232 18.47 -7.27 -1.52
CA ASP A 232 18.96 -8.40 -0.76
C ASP A 232 19.48 -9.50 -1.70
N GLY A 233 20.26 -10.43 -1.15
CA GLY A 233 20.60 -11.68 -1.83
C GLY A 233 22.08 -11.94 -2.10
N ASP A 234 22.34 -13.20 -2.38
CA ASP A 234 23.65 -13.86 -2.37
C ASP A 234 24.19 -14.18 -3.77
N ALA A 235 23.60 -13.61 -4.83
CA ALA A 235 24.02 -13.87 -6.19
C ALA A 235 25.50 -13.54 -6.42
N SER A 236 26.19 -14.40 -7.17
CA SER A 236 27.60 -14.22 -7.53
C SER A 236 27.80 -13.74 -8.97
N THR A 237 26.72 -13.50 -9.71
CA THR A 237 26.75 -13.04 -11.10
C THR A 237 25.83 -11.83 -11.30
N LEU A 238 26.15 -10.98 -12.27
CA LEU A 238 25.34 -9.80 -12.64
C LEU A 238 23.92 -10.17 -13.05
N ASP A 239 23.75 -11.30 -13.75
CA ASP A 239 22.45 -11.71 -14.28
C ASP A 239 21.46 -12.15 -13.20
N GLU A 240 21.96 -12.50 -12.01
CA GLU A 240 21.18 -13.06 -10.90
C GLU A 240 21.07 -12.10 -9.72
N ALA A 241 21.91 -11.05 -9.67
CA ALA A 241 21.92 -10.11 -8.57
C ALA A 241 20.71 -9.18 -8.58
N ALA A 242 20.41 -8.62 -7.40
CA ALA A 242 19.55 -7.46 -7.34
C ALA A 242 20.18 -6.33 -8.16
N GLY A 243 19.39 -5.63 -8.96
CA GLY A 243 19.95 -4.51 -9.72
C GLY A 243 19.01 -3.85 -10.70
N TYR A 244 19.45 -2.69 -11.21
CA TYR A 244 18.60 -1.79 -11.98
C TYR A 244 17.32 -1.48 -11.21
N VAL A 245 17.47 -0.85 -10.04
CA VAL A 245 16.37 -0.48 -9.15
C VAL A 245 16.42 1.03 -8.94
N GLU A 246 15.28 1.69 -9.06
CA GLU A 246 15.15 3.10 -8.72
C GLU A 246 13.97 3.27 -7.77
N ALA A 247 14.25 3.85 -6.59
CA ALA A 247 13.23 4.06 -5.57
C ALA A 247 13.17 5.53 -5.14
N ASP A 248 12.03 6.16 -5.35
CA ASP A 248 11.87 7.60 -5.13
C ASP A 248 10.50 8.04 -4.61
N HIS A 249 10.46 9.19 -3.93
CA HIS A 249 9.23 9.78 -3.37
C HIS A 249 8.41 8.84 -2.45
N ASN A 250 9.04 7.80 -1.90
CA ASN A 250 8.43 6.94 -0.90
C ASN A 250 8.51 7.59 0.48
N GLN A 251 7.57 7.23 1.36
CA GLN A 251 7.53 7.66 2.74
C GLN A 251 7.57 6.43 3.65
N PHE A 252 8.70 6.23 4.33
CA PHE A 252 8.90 5.14 5.29
C PHE A 252 8.91 5.72 6.70
N VAL A 253 7.86 5.40 7.45
CA VAL A 253 7.49 6.07 8.69
C VAL A 253 7.46 5.07 9.85
N GLY A 254 8.06 5.42 10.99
CA GLY A 254 7.98 4.59 12.20
C GLY A 254 8.56 3.18 12.03
N THR A 255 9.49 2.96 11.10
CA THR A 255 10.22 1.70 10.97
C THR A 255 11.19 1.52 12.13
N ALA A 256 11.47 0.28 12.54
CA ALA A 256 12.39 0.01 13.63
C ALA A 256 13.86 -0.05 13.15
N ASN A 257 14.29 -1.17 12.55
CA ASN A 257 15.71 -1.35 12.21
C ASN A 257 16.22 -0.27 11.24
N ALA A 258 15.66 -0.21 10.05
CA ALA A 258 16.00 0.80 9.05
C ALA A 258 14.80 1.18 8.18
N ALA A 259 14.87 2.33 7.52
CA ALA A 259 13.88 2.74 6.55
C ALA A 259 14.18 2.12 5.19
N MET A 260 15.40 2.30 4.64
CA MET A 260 15.81 1.63 3.41
C MET A 260 17.27 1.15 3.48
N ASN A 261 17.57 0.01 2.87
CA ASN A 261 18.94 -0.49 2.73
C ASN A 261 19.26 -0.97 1.31
N ILE A 262 20.54 -0.90 0.98
CA ILE A 262 21.16 -1.61 -0.13
C ILE A 262 22.13 -2.61 0.50
N ALA A 263 21.69 -3.86 0.67
CA ALA A 263 22.51 -4.93 1.26
C ALA A 263 23.23 -5.79 0.20
N ALA A 264 22.75 -5.74 -1.03
CA ALA A 264 23.26 -6.48 -2.18
C ALA A 264 22.92 -5.75 -3.49
N GLY A 265 23.65 -6.09 -4.55
CA GLY A 265 23.32 -5.71 -5.92
C GLY A 265 24.09 -4.53 -6.50
N HIS A 266 23.68 -4.12 -7.70
CA HIS A 266 24.31 -3.06 -8.48
C HIS A 266 23.29 -2.17 -9.20
N ASP A 267 23.71 -0.98 -9.61
CA ASP A 267 22.84 -0.03 -10.34
C ASP A 267 21.54 0.27 -9.59
N ILE A 268 21.64 0.47 -8.27
CA ILE A 268 20.51 0.80 -7.39
C ILE A 268 20.58 2.28 -7.03
N TYR A 269 19.46 2.99 -7.22
CA TYR A 269 19.36 4.43 -6.99
C TYR A 269 18.18 4.77 -6.08
N TYR A 270 18.47 5.22 -4.84
CA TYR A 270 17.43 5.70 -3.91
C TYR A 270 17.49 7.21 -3.76
N HIS A 271 16.42 7.92 -4.11
CA HIS A 271 16.42 9.38 -4.02
C HIS A 271 15.07 10.01 -3.71
N ASP A 272 15.10 11.22 -3.15
CA ASP A 272 13.89 12.02 -2.87
C ASP A 272 12.84 11.29 -2.00
N ASN A 273 13.26 10.28 -1.21
CA ASN A 273 12.41 9.59 -0.25
C ASN A 273 12.37 10.34 1.08
N ARG A 274 11.34 10.08 1.89
CA ARG A 274 11.20 10.63 3.24
C ARG A 274 11.22 9.49 4.27
N LEU A 275 12.16 9.55 5.20
CA LEU A 275 12.47 8.47 6.13
C LEU A 275 12.38 9.00 7.56
N VAL A 276 11.28 8.73 8.25
CA VAL A 276 10.93 9.43 9.50
C VAL A 276 10.53 8.46 10.58
N THR A 277 11.25 8.44 11.71
CA THR A 277 10.82 7.73 12.91
C THR A 277 11.05 8.59 14.14
N SER A 278 10.03 8.67 14.98
CA SER A 278 10.03 9.33 16.29
C SER A 278 10.74 8.50 17.35
N GLY A 279 11.06 7.23 17.05
CA GLY A 279 11.63 6.32 18.03
C GLY A 279 10.68 6.02 19.19
N SER A 280 9.38 6.27 19.01
CA SER A 280 8.35 6.10 20.04
C SER A 280 7.22 5.21 19.53
N LEU A 281 6.69 4.38 20.41
CA LEU A 281 5.47 3.61 20.18
C LEU A 281 4.23 4.50 20.45
N PRO A 282 3.04 4.15 19.91
CA PRO A 282 1.82 4.94 20.11
C PRO A 282 1.42 5.15 21.57
N ASN A 283 1.86 4.26 22.47
CA ASN A 283 1.63 4.37 23.91
C ASN A 283 2.68 5.21 24.67
N GLY A 284 3.59 5.87 23.95
CA GLY A 284 4.66 6.71 24.50
C GLY A 284 5.91 5.95 24.97
N GLN A 285 5.94 4.62 24.88
CA GLN A 285 7.16 3.86 25.16
C GLN A 285 8.19 4.06 24.05
N ARG A 286 9.48 3.87 24.37
CA ARG A 286 10.54 3.89 23.36
C ARG A 286 10.47 2.68 22.44
N LEU A 287 10.68 2.93 21.15
CA LEU A 287 11.04 1.92 20.17
C LEU A 287 12.54 1.63 20.32
N ASN A 288 12.88 0.44 20.81
CA ASN A 288 14.26 0.10 21.19
C ASN A 288 15.10 -0.53 20.08
N ALA A 289 14.47 -0.96 18.98
CA ALA A 289 15.14 -1.60 17.85
C ALA A 289 15.54 -0.60 16.74
N GLY A 290 15.53 0.70 17.03
CA GLY A 290 16.03 1.74 16.12
C GLY A 290 17.51 1.55 15.81
N TRP A 291 17.89 1.38 14.54
CA TRP A 291 19.29 1.47 14.11
C TRP A 291 19.52 2.76 13.32
N ALA A 292 19.43 2.73 11.98
CA ALA A 292 19.74 3.86 11.10
C ALA A 292 18.74 3.94 9.94
N ALA A 293 18.42 5.14 9.44
CA ALA A 293 17.45 5.27 8.35
C ALA A 293 17.91 4.62 7.04
N LEU A 294 19.16 4.87 6.66
CA LEU A 294 19.77 4.39 5.42
C LEU A 294 21.08 3.66 5.66
N GLY A 295 21.31 2.61 4.86
CA GLY A 295 22.59 1.91 4.77
C GLY A 295 22.83 1.35 3.36
N VAL A 296 24.09 1.42 2.92
CA VAL A 296 24.62 0.86 1.67
C VAL A 296 25.87 0.05 2.03
N PHE A 297 25.71 -1.27 2.11
CA PHE A 297 26.75 -2.19 2.55
C PHE A 297 26.65 -3.52 1.80
N ASN A 298 27.79 -4.11 1.45
CA ASN A 298 27.84 -5.41 0.79
C ASN A 298 27.71 -6.54 1.82
N TYR A 299 26.49 -6.79 2.30
CA TYR A 299 26.22 -7.76 3.37
C TYR A 299 26.66 -9.18 3.00
N TYR A 300 26.52 -9.54 1.73
CA TYR A 300 26.77 -10.88 1.21
C TYR A 300 28.20 -11.11 0.73
N ASN A 301 29.08 -10.11 0.84
CA ASN A 301 30.44 -10.17 0.29
C ASN A 301 30.46 -10.51 -1.21
N GLN A 302 29.48 -9.99 -1.96
CA GLN A 302 29.45 -10.12 -3.41
C GLN A 302 30.75 -9.57 -4.01
N PRO A 303 31.30 -10.17 -5.08
CA PRO A 303 32.49 -9.65 -5.71
C PRO A 303 32.24 -8.23 -6.23
N SER A 304 33.30 -7.42 -6.36
CA SER A 304 33.19 -6.05 -6.89
C SER A 304 32.65 -5.97 -8.31
N SER A 305 32.67 -7.09 -9.06
CA SER A 305 32.01 -7.23 -10.36
C SER A 305 30.49 -7.39 -10.28
N VAL A 306 29.92 -7.49 -9.09
CA VAL A 306 28.48 -7.69 -8.83
C VAL A 306 27.93 -6.61 -7.89
N TYR A 307 28.73 -6.09 -6.96
CA TYR A 307 28.32 -5.01 -6.05
C TYR A 307 29.01 -3.69 -6.43
N PHE A 308 28.33 -2.83 -7.20
CA PHE A 308 28.86 -1.55 -7.67
C PHE A 308 27.75 -0.59 -8.15
N ASN A 309 28.12 0.67 -8.42
CA ASN A 309 27.22 1.70 -8.96
C ASN A 309 25.91 1.93 -8.17
N ASN A 310 25.97 1.77 -6.85
CA ASN A 310 24.85 2.08 -5.96
C ASN A 310 24.93 3.55 -5.54
N ARG A 311 23.80 4.26 -5.61
CA ARG A 311 23.69 5.70 -5.38
C ARG A 311 22.52 6.01 -4.45
N VAL A 312 22.73 6.96 -3.54
CA VAL A 312 21.67 7.43 -2.64
C VAL A 312 21.73 8.95 -2.56
N GLN A 313 20.66 9.65 -2.95
CA GLN A 313 20.70 11.11 -3.09
C GLN A 313 19.45 11.83 -2.59
N ASN A 314 19.58 13.01 -2.01
CA ASN A 314 18.47 13.95 -1.76
C ASN A 314 17.31 13.40 -0.89
N ASN A 315 17.55 12.35 -0.11
CA ASN A 315 16.54 11.81 0.79
C ASN A 315 16.36 12.75 2.00
N THR A 316 15.12 12.95 2.44
CA THR A 316 14.79 13.71 3.65
C THR A 316 14.67 12.77 4.84
N ILE A 317 15.46 12.99 5.90
CA ILE A 317 15.60 12.02 6.99
C ILE A 317 15.37 12.66 8.36
N GLY A 318 14.53 12.00 9.14
CA GLY A 318 14.16 12.28 10.52
C GLY A 318 14.21 11.02 11.36
N TYR A 319 15.38 10.40 11.59
CA TYR A 319 15.43 9.04 12.14
C TYR A 319 15.95 8.96 13.58
N VAL A 320 15.04 8.82 14.54
CA VAL A 320 15.40 8.67 15.96
C VAL A 320 15.96 7.28 16.24
N SER A 321 17.14 7.30 16.84
CA SER A 321 17.87 6.13 17.33
C SER A 321 18.47 6.52 18.68
N TRP A 322 17.87 6.03 19.76
CA TRP A 322 18.19 6.48 21.11
C TRP A 322 19.65 6.21 21.46
N ASN A 323 20.32 7.22 22.03
CA ASN A 323 21.75 7.26 22.37
C ASN A 323 22.71 7.33 21.17
N SER A 324 22.19 7.40 19.94
CA SER A 324 22.98 7.74 18.74
C SER A 324 23.09 9.26 18.57
N ASN A 325 24.10 9.75 17.85
CA ASN A 325 24.37 11.18 17.74
C ASN A 325 24.81 11.61 16.32
N SER A 326 24.07 11.18 15.29
CA SER A 326 24.37 11.52 13.89
C SER A 326 23.08 11.73 13.07
N PRO A 327 22.75 12.96 12.65
CA PRO A 327 23.53 14.20 12.78
C PRO A 327 23.32 14.95 14.11
N TYR A 328 22.26 14.61 14.86
CA TYR A 328 21.87 15.28 16.10
C TYR A 328 21.74 14.26 17.24
N THR A 329 21.56 14.74 18.47
CA THR A 329 21.29 13.88 19.63
C THR A 329 20.06 13.00 19.41
N ASP A 330 20.18 11.73 19.82
CA ASP A 330 19.19 10.67 19.66
C ASP A 330 18.77 10.41 18.21
N ARG A 331 19.70 10.63 17.26
CA ARG A 331 19.47 10.41 15.82
C ARG A 331 20.54 9.51 15.23
N LEU A 332 20.13 8.69 14.26
CA LEU A 332 21.02 7.98 13.35
C LEU A 332 20.41 7.96 11.96
N ASP A 333 20.64 9.01 11.19
CA ASP A 333 20.04 9.13 9.86
C ASP A 333 20.73 8.25 8.82
N LEU A 334 22.06 8.18 8.89
CA LEU A 334 22.91 7.41 7.97
C LEU A 334 23.73 6.40 8.76
N SER A 335 23.78 5.15 8.28
CA SER A 335 24.52 4.07 8.91
C SER A 335 26.04 4.37 8.90
N PRO A 336 26.72 4.38 10.07
CA PRO A 336 28.15 4.69 10.14
C PRO A 336 29.00 3.71 9.33
N GLY A 337 29.88 4.23 8.47
CA GLY A 337 30.76 3.40 7.62
C GLY A 337 30.04 2.60 6.53
N ALA A 338 28.75 2.80 6.34
CA ALA A 338 27.92 2.11 5.37
C ALA A 338 27.02 3.10 4.63
N CYS A 339 27.53 4.30 4.32
CA CYS A 339 26.78 5.35 3.63
C CYS A 339 27.68 6.26 2.77
N ASP A 340 28.86 5.79 2.36
CA ASP A 340 29.76 6.55 1.47
C ASP A 340 29.08 7.10 0.19
N PRO A 341 28.17 6.36 -0.50
CA PRO A 341 27.46 6.88 -1.67
C PRO A 341 26.23 7.75 -1.34
N CYS A 342 25.95 8.02 -0.06
CA CYS A 342 24.84 8.86 0.37
C CYS A 342 25.23 10.34 0.29
N THR A 343 24.58 11.09 -0.59
CA THR A 343 24.88 12.51 -0.82
C THR A 343 23.61 13.35 -0.80
N GLY A 344 23.71 14.65 -0.47
CA GLY A 344 22.56 15.56 -0.50
C GLY A 344 21.46 15.24 0.52
N THR A 345 21.71 14.42 1.54
CA THR A 345 20.72 14.11 2.59
C THR A 345 20.20 15.38 3.25
N ILE A 346 18.87 15.53 3.30
CA ILE A 346 18.19 16.63 3.94
C ILE A 346 17.79 16.19 5.35
N HIS A 347 18.57 16.59 6.35
CA HIS A 347 18.30 16.22 7.74
C HIS A 347 17.20 17.10 8.34
N LEU A 348 16.08 16.48 8.74
CA LEU A 348 15.02 17.16 9.47
C LEU A 348 15.53 17.61 10.86
N PRO A 349 15.15 18.82 11.31
CA PRO A 349 15.56 19.33 12.61
C PRO A 349 14.96 18.50 13.75
N ASN A 350 15.66 18.44 14.88
CA ASN A 350 15.09 17.92 16.12
C ASN A 350 14.07 18.91 16.74
N PRO A 351 13.12 18.42 17.55
CA PRO A 351 12.83 17.01 17.81
C PRO A 351 12.02 16.36 16.68
N ILE A 352 12.26 15.06 16.44
CA ILE A 352 11.34 14.23 15.65
C ILE A 352 10.34 13.59 16.62
N THR A 353 9.05 13.72 16.32
CA THR A 353 7.96 13.28 17.20
C THR A 353 6.94 12.46 16.42
N THR A 354 5.97 11.84 17.10
CA THR A 354 4.83 11.18 16.43
C THR A 354 4.02 12.17 15.58
N ALA A 355 3.97 13.45 15.94
CA ALA A 355 3.37 14.48 15.09
C ALA A 355 4.16 14.69 13.77
N THR A 356 5.49 14.54 13.80
CA THR A 356 6.32 14.54 12.58
C THR A 356 5.98 13.34 11.70
N GLU A 357 5.79 12.16 12.29
CA GLU A 357 5.34 10.97 11.56
C GLU A 357 3.94 11.12 10.96
N ASP A 358 3.01 11.79 11.67
CA ASP A 358 1.64 12.05 11.19
C ASP A 358 1.58 13.11 10.08
N ALA A 359 2.50 14.07 10.11
CA ALA A 359 2.68 15.01 9.00
C ALA A 359 3.05 14.29 7.69
N GLU A 360 3.84 13.21 7.76
CA GLU A 360 4.14 12.38 6.58
C GLU A 360 2.88 11.75 5.98
N ALA A 361 1.97 11.22 6.82
CA ALA A 361 0.71 10.67 6.35
C ALA A 361 -0.16 11.76 5.66
N THR A 362 -0.17 12.97 6.22
CA THR A 362 -0.89 14.11 5.64
C THR A 362 -0.31 14.52 4.28
N MET A 363 1.02 14.60 4.17
CA MET A 363 1.69 14.89 2.89
C MET A 363 1.41 13.81 1.85
N TRP A 364 1.39 12.54 2.26
CA TRP A 364 1.08 11.44 1.37
C TRP A 364 -0.37 11.52 0.85
N GLN A 365 -1.33 11.83 1.73
CA GLN A 365 -2.72 12.06 1.33
C GLN A 365 -2.86 13.22 0.36
N ALA A 366 -2.14 14.32 0.57
CA ALA A 366 -2.11 15.44 -0.37
C ALA A 366 -1.55 15.01 -1.74
N LYS A 367 -0.51 14.17 -1.76
CA LYS A 367 0.03 13.60 -3.00
C LYS A 367 -1.00 12.75 -3.75
N LEU A 368 -1.75 11.91 -3.04
CA LEU A 368 -2.85 11.14 -3.65
C LEU A 368 -3.91 12.06 -4.26
N GLN A 369 -4.34 13.09 -3.53
CA GLN A 369 -5.32 14.06 -4.01
C GLN A 369 -4.83 14.80 -5.25
N GLN A 370 -3.58 15.27 -5.24
CA GLN A 370 -2.96 15.97 -6.37
C GLN A 370 -2.86 15.07 -7.62
N ALA A 371 -2.58 13.78 -7.42
CA ALA A 371 -2.47 12.80 -8.49
C ALA A 371 -3.83 12.20 -8.92
N GLY A 372 -4.93 12.52 -8.23
CA GLY A 372 -6.25 11.91 -8.49
C GLY A 372 -6.29 10.40 -8.19
N ILE A 373 -5.48 9.93 -7.24
CA ILE A 373 -5.32 8.49 -6.93
C ILE A 373 -6.16 8.12 -5.71
N THR A 374 -6.85 6.98 -5.80
CA THR A 374 -7.53 6.34 -4.67
C THR A 374 -6.87 4.99 -4.36
N VAL A 375 -6.57 4.74 -3.09
CA VAL A 375 -5.99 3.48 -2.62
C VAL A 375 -7.05 2.51 -2.09
N GLY A 376 -6.78 1.21 -2.27
CA GLY A 376 -7.73 0.15 -2.00
C GLY A 376 -8.81 0.02 -3.10
N PRO A 377 -9.83 -0.82 -2.87
CA PRO A 377 -10.89 -1.08 -3.84
C PRO A 377 -11.69 0.18 -4.20
N ILE A 378 -11.85 0.46 -5.49
CA ILE A 378 -12.46 1.69 -6.04
C ILE A 378 -13.92 1.51 -6.52
N ASN A 379 -14.73 0.81 -5.72
CA ASN A 379 -16.11 0.36 -5.99
C ASN A 379 -16.24 -1.02 -6.63
N GLY A 380 -16.39 -2.03 -5.76
CA GLY A 380 -17.31 -3.13 -5.98
C GLY A 380 -18.46 -2.99 -4.99
N SER A 381 -19.44 -2.11 -5.27
CA SER A 381 -20.76 -2.33 -4.66
C SER A 381 -21.27 -3.64 -5.23
N THR A 382 -21.64 -4.56 -4.35
CA THR A 382 -22.34 -5.81 -4.63
C THR A 382 -23.24 -5.73 -5.85
N THR A 383 -23.01 -6.60 -6.85
CA THR A 383 -23.99 -7.18 -7.80
C THR A 383 -24.88 -6.21 -8.58
N PRO A 384 -24.95 -6.27 -9.93
CA PRO A 384 -26.09 -5.68 -10.64
C PRO A 384 -27.36 -6.38 -10.12
N PRO A 385 -28.33 -5.68 -9.50
CA PRO A 385 -29.63 -6.26 -9.30
C PRO A 385 -30.20 -6.55 -10.68
N THR A 386 -30.82 -7.71 -10.85
CA THR A 386 -31.62 -8.02 -12.04
C THR A 386 -32.67 -6.93 -12.17
N THR A 387 -32.46 -5.97 -13.07
CA THR A 387 -33.40 -4.86 -13.28
C THR A 387 -34.65 -5.41 -13.94
N THR A 388 -35.71 -5.60 -13.15
CA THR A 388 -37.05 -5.27 -13.64
C THR A 388 -37.15 -3.74 -13.57
N PRO A 389 -37.45 -3.02 -14.67
CA PRO A 389 -37.41 -1.57 -14.66
C PRO A 389 -38.58 -1.02 -13.83
N ALA A 390 -38.28 -0.19 -12.84
CA ALA A 390 -39.22 0.73 -12.22
C ALA A 390 -38.56 2.12 -12.14
N PRO A 391 -39.32 3.20 -12.41
CA PRO A 391 -38.75 4.48 -12.83
C PRO A 391 -38.34 5.38 -11.66
N GLY A 392 -37.20 6.07 -11.83
CA GLY A 392 -36.95 7.39 -11.26
C GLY A 392 -36.21 7.42 -9.91
N SER A 393 -34.90 7.68 -9.96
CA SER A 393 -34.32 8.93 -9.44
C SER A 393 -32.82 8.94 -9.78
N GLY A 394 -32.45 9.74 -10.79
CA GLY A 394 -31.05 10.12 -10.98
C GLY A 394 -30.65 11.09 -9.88
N LEU A 395 -29.76 10.68 -8.99
CA LEU A 395 -29.03 11.60 -8.12
C LEU A 395 -27.59 11.64 -8.61
N VAL A 396 -27.32 12.65 -9.42
CA VAL A 396 -25.96 13.11 -9.71
C VAL A 396 -25.46 13.81 -8.46
N VAL A 397 -24.31 13.35 -7.95
CA VAL A 397 -23.56 14.03 -6.89
C VAL A 397 -22.98 15.31 -7.50
N ASN A 398 -23.50 16.47 -7.11
CA ASN A 398 -23.03 17.79 -7.55
C ASN A 398 -22.24 18.46 -6.41
N PRO A 399 -20.93 18.74 -6.57
CA PRO A 399 -20.12 19.40 -5.57
C PRO A 399 -20.25 20.93 -5.70
N GLY A 400 -21.11 21.54 -4.89
CA GLY A 400 -21.23 22.99 -4.76
C GLY A 400 -21.37 23.38 -3.29
N PHE A 401 -20.37 24.09 -2.77
CA PHE A 401 -20.11 24.44 -1.37
C PHE A 401 -21.02 25.53 -0.80
N GLU A 402 -21.32 25.47 0.50
CA GLU A 402 -21.00 26.54 1.48
C GLU A 402 -20.76 25.91 2.88
N LEU A 403 -19.97 26.63 3.68
CA LEU A 403 -19.00 26.24 4.72
C LEU A 403 -19.34 25.28 5.89
N ASP A 404 -20.51 24.67 6.00
CA ASP A 404 -20.84 23.84 7.19
C ASP A 404 -21.80 22.67 6.90
N GLY A 405 -22.22 22.47 5.65
CA GLY A 405 -23.19 21.44 5.30
C GLY A 405 -24.59 21.66 5.89
N ALA A 406 -24.90 22.87 6.40
CA ALA A 406 -26.23 23.22 6.85
C ALA A 406 -27.13 23.60 5.66
N ALA A 407 -28.43 23.30 5.78
CA ALA A 407 -29.42 23.79 4.83
C ALA A 407 -29.60 25.31 5.02
N VAL A 408 -29.44 26.10 3.95
CA VAL A 408 -29.61 27.55 3.97
C VAL A 408 -30.48 27.97 2.79
N ASP A 409 -31.52 28.76 3.05
CA ASP A 409 -32.49 29.18 2.03
C ASP A 409 -31.97 30.34 1.15
N THR A 410 -30.88 31.00 1.54
CA THR A 410 -30.29 32.15 0.84
C THR A 410 -28.74 32.07 0.80
N PRO A 411 -28.14 31.29 -0.11
CA PRO A 411 -26.69 31.20 -0.22
C PRO A 411 -26.07 32.55 -0.62
N THR A 412 -24.95 32.89 0.00
CA THR A 412 -24.22 34.14 -0.30
C THR A 412 -23.64 34.05 -1.72
N GLY A 413 -23.95 35.00 -2.60
CA GLY A 413 -23.36 35.09 -3.96
C GLY A 413 -24.32 34.81 -5.13
N TRP A 414 -25.57 34.40 -4.87
CA TRP A 414 -26.59 34.24 -5.91
C TRP A 414 -27.22 35.59 -6.28
N SER A 415 -27.39 35.84 -7.59
CA SER A 415 -27.64 37.19 -8.12
C SER A 415 -29.04 37.41 -8.69
N THR A 416 -29.85 36.38 -8.93
CA THR A 416 -31.22 36.51 -9.45
C THR A 416 -32.20 35.53 -8.82
N TRP A 417 -33.40 36.03 -8.51
CA TRP A 417 -34.54 35.29 -7.95
C TRP A 417 -35.76 35.51 -8.85
N VAL A 418 -36.47 34.45 -9.23
CA VAL A 418 -37.72 34.57 -10.01
C VAL A 418 -38.92 34.37 -9.09
N GLY A 419 -39.82 35.34 -9.08
CA GLY A 419 -41.07 35.30 -8.28
C GLY A 419 -41.00 36.16 -7.02
N ASN A 420 -41.04 37.49 -7.19
CA ASN A 420 -41.38 38.49 -6.17
C ASN A 420 -40.79 38.25 -4.76
N GLY A 421 -39.52 37.83 -4.68
CA GLY A 421 -38.82 37.59 -3.40
C GLY A 421 -39.06 36.22 -2.75
N SER A 422 -39.60 35.23 -3.46
CA SER A 422 -39.68 33.83 -2.99
C SER A 422 -38.52 32.99 -3.53
N SER A 423 -38.01 32.08 -2.70
CA SER A 423 -36.86 31.21 -2.99
C SER A 423 -37.16 30.08 -3.99
N ALA A 424 -38.35 30.05 -4.59
CA ALA A 424 -38.83 28.92 -5.41
C ALA A 424 -38.08 28.73 -6.75
N SER A 425 -37.30 29.72 -7.18
CA SER A 425 -36.44 29.64 -8.36
C SER A 425 -35.29 30.63 -8.20
N ALA A 426 -34.07 30.10 -8.08
CA ALA A 426 -32.86 30.89 -7.95
C ALA A 426 -31.87 30.44 -9.02
N ASP A 427 -31.06 31.37 -9.51
CA ASP A 427 -30.02 31.11 -10.49
C ASP A 427 -28.70 31.76 -10.05
N TYR A 428 -27.60 31.01 -10.21
CA TYR A 428 -26.24 31.53 -10.12
C TYR A 428 -25.64 31.66 -11.52
N THR A 429 -25.16 32.86 -11.85
CA THR A 429 -24.39 33.12 -13.07
C THR A 429 -22.95 33.42 -12.68
N GLU A 430 -22.03 32.60 -13.17
CA GLU A 430 -20.61 32.72 -12.87
C GLU A 430 -19.99 33.92 -13.63
N ALA A 431 -19.13 34.69 -12.97
CA ALA A 431 -18.59 35.95 -13.51
C ALA A 431 -17.16 35.86 -14.09
N TYR A 432 -16.52 34.69 -14.06
CA TYR A 432 -15.12 34.52 -14.49
C TYR A 432 -15.03 34.03 -15.94
N GLY A 433 -14.44 34.85 -16.83
CA GLY A 433 -14.21 34.47 -18.22
C GLY A 433 -13.00 33.55 -18.39
N GLY A 434 -13.18 32.38 -19.02
CA GLY A 434 -12.06 31.62 -19.60
C GLY A 434 -12.05 30.10 -19.44
N ALA A 435 -12.94 29.49 -18.67
CA ALA A 435 -12.86 28.04 -18.43
C ALA A 435 -13.51 27.19 -19.55
N HIS A 436 -14.53 27.68 -20.27
CA HIS A 436 -15.30 26.88 -21.24
C HIS A 436 -15.87 27.70 -22.40
N SER A 437 -16.11 27.08 -23.57
CA SER A 437 -16.70 27.71 -24.77
C SER A 437 -18.18 27.32 -24.94
N GLY A 438 -19.10 28.12 -24.38
CA GLY A 438 -20.55 27.98 -24.52
C GLY A 438 -21.28 29.31 -24.28
N THR A 439 -22.55 29.43 -24.70
CA THR A 439 -23.32 30.69 -24.63
C THR A 439 -24.14 30.88 -23.34
N TYR A 440 -24.26 29.85 -22.49
CA TYR A 440 -24.94 29.92 -21.19
C TYR A 440 -24.27 28.95 -20.22
N HIS A 441 -23.97 29.42 -19.01
CA HIS A 441 -23.42 28.62 -17.91
C HIS A 441 -24.20 28.99 -16.63
N GLY A 442 -25.15 28.13 -16.24
CA GLY A 442 -25.95 28.36 -15.04
C GLY A 442 -26.31 27.03 -14.39
N THR A 443 -26.22 26.97 -13.07
CA THR A 443 -26.90 25.91 -12.29
C THR A 443 -28.28 26.46 -11.93
N HIS A 444 -29.33 25.84 -12.46
CA HIS A 444 -30.71 26.22 -12.18
C HIS A 444 -31.26 25.27 -11.12
N TRP A 445 -31.73 25.82 -10.00
CA TRP A 445 -32.52 25.08 -9.03
C TRP A 445 -34.00 25.43 -9.21
N ARG A 446 -34.81 24.40 -9.52
CA ARG A 446 -36.27 24.52 -9.60
C ARG A 446 -36.90 23.50 -8.66
N LEU A 447 -37.72 23.99 -7.74
CA LEU A 447 -38.62 23.12 -6.97
C LEU A 447 -39.59 22.45 -7.95
N ALA A 448 -39.53 21.12 -8.07
CA ALA A 448 -40.57 20.37 -8.76
C ALA A 448 -41.86 20.49 -7.95
N GLY A 449 -42.89 21.09 -8.54
CA GLY A 449 -44.24 21.14 -7.98
C GLY A 449 -44.95 19.81 -8.06
#